data_AF-A0A553DRM3-F1
#
_entry.id   AF-A0A553DRM3-F1
#
_cell.length_a   1.000
_cell.length_b   1.000
_cell.length_c   1.000
_cell.angle_alpha   90.00
_cell.angle_beta   90.00
_cell.angle_gamma   90.00
#
_symmetry.space_group_name_H-M   'P 1'
#
loop_
_entity.id
_entity.type
_entity.pdbx_description
1 polymer ?
#
loop_
_entity_poly.entity_id
_entity_poly.type
_entity_poly.pdbx_seq_one_letter_code
_entity_poly.pdbx_strand_id
1 'polypeptide(L)'
;MNKSVNIATIFPKHLFWDMDHSKLNLSKDKAIIIPRALFATTPETFETDILKLEELYSTKDIVKYLKATTENISNKVCVSVSKRYKVKPFLRFSL
;
A
#
# COMPACT_ATOMS: atom_id res chain seq x y z
N MET A 1 21.47 -2.26 10.58
CA MET A 1 21.50 -3.27 9.50
C MET A 1 20.49 -2.86 8.43
N ASN A 2 20.94 -2.29 7.32
CA ASN A 2 20.07 -1.93 6.19
C ASN A 2 19.75 -3.21 5.42
N LYS A 3 18.68 -3.92 5.82
CA LYS A 3 18.15 -5.01 4.99
C LYS A 3 17.49 -4.37 3.78
N SER A 4 18.21 -4.30 2.67
CA SER A 4 17.60 -4.13 1.34
C SER A 4 16.76 -5.38 1.06
N VAL A 5 15.55 -5.41 1.61
CA VAL A 5 14.60 -6.49 1.34
C VAL A 5 14.01 -6.21 -0.03
N ASN A 6 14.16 -7.18 -0.93
CA ASN A 6 13.65 -7.04 -2.28
C ASN A 6 12.11 -7.09 -2.24
N ILE A 7 11.48 -5.99 -2.59
CA ILE A 7 10.02 -5.86 -2.56
C ILE A 7 9.29 -6.89 -3.43
N ALA A 8 9.95 -7.37 -4.49
CA ALA A 8 9.47 -8.43 -5.37
C ALA A 8 9.24 -9.79 -4.68
N THR A 9 9.78 -9.97 -3.48
CA THR A 9 9.60 -11.19 -2.68
C THR A 9 8.36 -11.13 -1.80
N ILE A 10 7.81 -9.94 -1.56
CA ILE A 10 6.66 -9.71 -0.69
C ILE A 10 5.41 -9.41 -1.53
N PHE A 11 5.59 -8.56 -2.53
CA PHE A 11 4.53 -8.12 -3.43
C PHE A 11 4.79 -8.61 -4.86
N PRO A 12 3.72 -8.79 -5.66
CA PRO A 12 3.86 -9.18 -7.06
C PRO A 12 4.76 -8.21 -7.83
N LYS A 13 5.71 -8.74 -8.61
CA LYS A 13 6.65 -7.95 -9.43
C LYS A 13 5.96 -7.00 -10.39
N HIS A 14 4.79 -7.39 -10.90
CA HIS A 14 4.03 -6.58 -11.83
C HIS A 14 3.51 -5.27 -11.21
N LEU A 15 3.47 -5.12 -9.87
CA LEU A 15 3.10 -3.85 -9.23
C LEU A 15 4.19 -2.79 -9.38
N PHE A 16 5.43 -3.23 -9.52
CA PHE A 16 6.60 -2.37 -9.60
C PHE A 16 7.30 -2.54 -10.94
N TRP A 17 6.59 -2.94 -12.00
CA TRP A 17 7.18 -3.27 -13.30
C TRP A 17 7.99 -2.13 -13.93
N ASP A 18 7.62 -0.88 -13.62
CA ASP A 18 8.28 0.35 -14.05
C ASP A 18 9.42 0.81 -13.10
N MET A 19 9.65 0.12 -11.98
CA MET A 19 10.62 0.52 -10.97
C MET A 19 11.73 -0.51 -10.77
N ASP A 20 12.95 -0.01 -10.47
CA ASP A 20 14.08 -0.86 -10.09
C ASP A 20 13.82 -1.50 -8.71
N HIS A 21 13.44 -2.79 -8.70
CA HIS A 21 13.13 -3.53 -7.44
C HIS A 21 14.33 -3.59 -6.50
N SER A 22 15.54 -3.55 -7.05
CA SER A 22 16.80 -3.55 -6.30
C SER A 22 17.13 -2.22 -5.63
N LYS A 23 16.51 -1.11 -6.08
CA LYS A 23 16.72 0.23 -5.54
C LYS A 23 15.61 0.69 -4.60
N LEU A 24 14.45 0.03 -4.63
CA LEU A 24 13.32 0.29 -3.74
C LEU A 24 13.68 -0.08 -2.30
N ASN A 25 13.56 0.90 -1.41
CA ASN A 25 13.80 0.75 0.02
C ASN A 25 12.47 0.78 0.77
N LEU A 26 12.11 -0.34 1.41
CA LEU A 26 10.86 -0.46 2.19
C LEU A 26 10.67 0.70 3.18
N SER A 27 11.73 1.18 3.83
CA SER A 27 11.60 2.25 4.83
C SER A 27 11.50 3.65 4.23
N LYS A 28 12.15 3.93 3.09
CA LYS A 28 12.16 5.27 2.47
C LYS A 28 11.02 5.45 1.47
N ASP A 29 10.71 4.41 0.71
CA ASP A 29 9.76 4.45 -0.41
C ASP A 29 8.33 4.04 0.00
N LYS A 30 8.01 4.13 1.29
CA LYS A 30 6.67 3.86 1.85
C LYS A 30 5.55 4.56 1.07
N ALA A 31 5.82 5.80 0.63
CA ALA A 31 4.88 6.63 -0.12
C ALA A 31 4.49 6.05 -1.49
N ILE A 32 5.29 5.16 -2.04
CA ILE A 32 5.05 4.48 -3.32
C ILE A 32 4.58 3.05 -3.07
N ILE A 33 5.25 2.35 -2.14
CA ILE A 33 5.02 0.93 -1.87
C ILE A 33 3.62 0.66 -1.34
N ILE A 34 3.20 1.42 -0.31
CA ILE A 34 1.90 1.25 0.33
C ILE A 34 0.75 1.43 -0.68
N PRO A 35 0.69 2.54 -1.44
CA PRO A 35 -0.37 2.71 -2.41
C PRO A 35 -0.30 1.71 -3.56
N ARG A 36 0.90 1.31 -4.03
CA ARG A 36 1.01 0.32 -5.09
C ARG A 36 0.52 -1.06 -4.68
N ALA A 37 0.83 -1.47 -3.46
CA ALA A 37 0.31 -2.71 -2.89
C ALA A 37 -1.23 -2.71 -2.92
N LEU A 38 -1.85 -1.59 -2.51
CA LEU A 38 -3.30 -1.45 -2.45
C LEU A 38 -3.97 -1.13 -3.80
N PHE A 39 -3.20 -0.72 -4.80
CA PHE A 39 -3.71 -0.43 -6.14
C PHE A 39 -4.21 -1.68 -6.85
N ALA A 40 -3.48 -2.79 -6.75
CA ALA A 40 -3.89 -4.07 -7.34
C ALA A 40 -4.76 -4.92 -6.42
N THR A 41 -4.94 -4.49 -5.17
CA THR A 41 -5.79 -5.16 -4.21
C THR A 41 -7.26 -5.06 -4.63
N THR A 42 -7.94 -6.20 -4.63
CA THR A 42 -9.40 -6.26 -4.80
C THR A 42 -10.07 -6.42 -3.44
N PRO A 43 -11.40 -6.22 -3.32
CA PRO A 43 -12.11 -6.48 -2.07
C PRO A 43 -11.92 -7.91 -1.53
N GLU A 44 -11.68 -8.87 -2.44
CA GLU A 44 -11.48 -10.29 -2.13
C GLU A 44 -10.07 -10.56 -1.59
N THR A 45 -9.04 -9.88 -2.13
CA THR A 45 -7.65 -10.02 -1.66
C THR A 45 -7.26 -9.00 -0.58
N PHE A 46 -8.14 -8.05 -0.29
CA PHE A 46 -7.87 -6.95 0.63
C PHE A 46 -7.35 -7.40 1.98
N GLU A 47 -7.95 -8.43 2.55
CA GLU A 47 -7.58 -8.91 3.87
C GLU A 47 -6.16 -9.48 3.93
N THR A 48 -5.73 -10.20 2.90
CA THR A 48 -4.37 -10.77 2.85
C THR A 48 -3.33 -9.72 2.46
N ASP A 49 -3.66 -8.80 1.55
CA ASP A 49 -2.75 -7.72 1.15
C ASP A 49 -2.52 -6.70 2.28
N ILE A 50 -3.57 -6.32 3.01
CA ILE A 50 -3.44 -5.37 4.11
C ILE A 50 -2.66 -5.96 5.29
N LEU A 51 -2.79 -7.28 5.55
CA LEU A 51 -2.00 -7.95 6.59
C LEU A 51 -0.50 -7.87 6.30
N LYS A 52 -0.08 -8.12 5.04
CA LYS A 52 1.32 -7.96 4.63
C LYS A 52 1.81 -6.54 4.84
N LEU A 53 0.96 -5.54 4.56
CA LEU A 53 1.31 -4.14 4.82
C LEU A 53 1.44 -3.85 6.31
N GLU A 54 0.59 -4.43 7.16
CA GLU A 54 0.65 -4.27 8.62
C GLU A 54 1.91 -4.93 9.23
N GLU A 55 2.41 -6.01 8.64
CA GLU A 55 3.68 -6.63 9.04
C GLU A 55 4.90 -5.75 8.73
N LEU A 56 4.81 -4.93 7.67
CA LEU A 56 5.91 -4.06 7.23
C LEU A 56 5.83 -2.65 7.81
N TYR A 57 4.61 -2.12 7.99
CA TYR A 57 4.34 -0.73 8.29
C TYR A 57 3.28 -0.59 9.36
N SER A 58 3.42 0.43 10.22
CA SER A 58 2.37 0.75 11.16
C SER A 58 1.12 1.27 10.44
N THR A 59 -0.05 0.97 10.99
CA THR A 59 -1.36 1.46 10.49
C THR A 59 -1.41 2.97 10.25
N LYS A 60 -0.73 3.76 11.10
CA LYS A 60 -0.59 5.21 10.92
C LYS A 60 0.16 5.59 9.64
N ASP A 61 1.26 4.90 9.33
CA ASP A 61 2.01 5.12 8.09
C ASP A 61 1.16 4.72 6.89
N ILE A 62 0.49 3.56 6.96
CA ILE A 62 -0.40 3.08 5.90
C ILE A 62 -1.45 4.15 5.57
N VAL A 63 -2.21 4.60 6.57
CA VAL A 63 -3.24 5.63 6.36
C VAL A 63 -2.64 6.95 5.89
N LYS A 64 -1.50 7.38 6.45
CA LYS A 64 -0.84 8.65 6.09
C LYS A 64 -0.43 8.66 4.62
N TYR A 65 0.29 7.64 4.16
CA TYR A 65 0.77 7.55 2.79
C TYR A 65 -0.35 7.25 1.81
N LEU A 66 -1.34 6.43 2.20
CA LEU A 66 -2.52 6.19 1.40
C LEU A 66 -3.39 7.45 1.23
N LYS A 67 -3.38 8.36 2.21
CA LYS A 67 -4.01 9.69 2.10
C LYS A 67 -3.16 10.74 1.39
N ALA A 68 -1.87 10.50 1.21
CA ALA A 68 -0.96 11.40 0.51
C ALA A 68 -0.72 10.97 -0.95
N THR A 69 -1.04 9.72 -1.29
CA THR A 69 -0.77 9.15 -2.61
C THR A 69 -1.56 9.81 -3.74
N THR A 70 -0.95 9.86 -4.91
CA THR A 70 -1.57 10.25 -6.18
C THR A 70 -2.02 9.04 -7.01
N GLU A 71 -1.83 7.83 -6.49
CA GLU A 71 -2.24 6.58 -7.15
C GLU A 71 -3.77 6.42 -7.20
N ASN A 72 -4.25 5.88 -8.31
CA ASN A 72 -5.67 5.66 -8.59
C ASN A 72 -6.21 4.41 -7.88
N ILE A 73 -6.28 4.49 -6.56
CA ILE A 73 -6.78 3.41 -5.72
C ILE A 73 -8.30 3.47 -5.66
N SER A 74 -8.92 2.31 -5.81
CA SER A 74 -10.37 2.17 -5.73
C SER A 74 -10.92 2.71 -4.41
N ASN A 75 -11.96 3.54 -4.49
CA ASN A 75 -12.66 4.06 -3.31
C ASN A 75 -13.13 2.96 -2.35
N LYS A 76 -13.52 1.80 -2.89
CA LYS A 76 -13.87 0.61 -2.09
C LYS A 76 -12.73 0.17 -1.17
N VAL A 77 -11.49 0.16 -1.67
CA VAL A 77 -10.29 -0.19 -0.89
C VAL A 77 -10.04 0.88 0.17
N CYS A 78 -10.11 2.16 -0.18
CA CYS A 78 -9.95 3.26 0.78
C CYS A 78 -10.98 3.19 1.93
N VAL A 79 -12.23 2.83 1.61
CA VAL A 79 -13.29 2.61 2.62
C VAL A 79 -12.98 1.37 3.47
N SER A 80 -12.55 0.25 2.87
CA SER A 80 -12.15 -0.96 3.61
C SER A 80 -11.01 -0.69 4.59
N VAL A 81 -9.97 0.03 4.16
CA VAL A 81 -8.86 0.46 5.03
C VAL A 81 -9.37 1.34 6.16
N SER A 82 -10.24 2.30 5.84
CA SER A 82 -10.78 3.21 6.84
C SER A 82 -11.62 2.51 7.89
N LYS A 83 -12.43 1.53 7.46
CA LYS A 83 -13.24 0.69 8.33
C LYS A 83 -12.37 -0.21 9.22
N ARG A 84 -11.33 -0.84 8.65
CA ARG A 84 -10.40 -1.70 9.38
C ARG A 84 -9.68 -0.95 10.50
N TYR A 85 -9.20 0.26 10.22
CA TYR A 85 -8.46 1.06 11.20
C TYR A 85 -9.31 2.01 12.03
N LYS A 86 -10.65 1.97 11.87
CA LYS A 86 -11.59 2.90 12.52
C LYS A 86 -11.19 4.38 12.34
N VAL A 87 -10.67 4.73 11.17
CA VAL A 87 -10.32 6.11 10.81
C VAL A 87 -11.41 6.73 9.94
N LYS A 88 -11.44 8.06 9.87
CA LYS A 88 -12.39 8.76 8.99
C LYS A 88 -12.24 8.25 7.54
N PRO A 89 -13.34 7.79 6.92
CA PRO A 89 -13.31 7.36 5.53
C PRO A 89 -12.81 8.49 4.64
N PHE A 90 -11.98 8.11 3.68
CA PHE A 90 -11.44 9.02 2.68
C PHE A 90 -11.63 8.38 1.32
N LEU A 91 -11.95 9.22 0.35
CA LEU A 91 -12.13 8.82 -1.04
C LEU A 91 -11.01 9.49 -1.84
N ARG A 92 -10.49 8.81 -2.85
CA ARG A 92 -9.47 9.36 -3.74
C ARG A 92 -10.10 9.97 -4.98
N PHE A 93 -11.12 9.30 -5.49
CA PHE A 93 -11.95 9.81 -6.56
C PHE A 93 -13.21 10.38 -5.96
N SER A 94 -13.38 11.70 -6.10
CA SER A 94 -14.73 12.24 -6.11
C SER A 94 -15.28 12.03 -7.51
N LEU A 95 -16.41 11.33 -7.60
CA LEU A 95 -17.27 11.37 -8.79
C LEU A 95 -17.77 12.80 -9.01
#